data_AF-A0A089IGZ7-F1
#
_entry.id   AF-A0A089IGZ7-F1
#
_cell.length_a   1.000
_cell.length_b   1.000
_cell.length_c   1.000
_cell.angle_alpha   90.00
_cell.angle_beta   90.00
_cell.angle_gamma   90.00
#
_symmetry.space_group_name_H-M   'P 1'
#
loop_
_entity.id
_entity.type
_entity.pdbx_description
1 polymer ?
#
loop_
_entity_poly.entity_id
_entity_poly.type
_entity_poly.pdbx_seq_one_letter_code
_entity_poly.pdbx_strand_id
1 'polypeptide(L)'
;MQLELIESEYKVTGDGITIELFPKEFTLFQFLYKNRGRTFSRDQLLDKVWPLEYPVERTVDDHIYRLRKKLNKLQGLDIKTVRGFGYSLTMREPSVTMTNPTTYDAKMQETMREVFVKYHQYGQGRSMLTLARQQDVLGYEMDPFYSIYIHFVQGDLEWLLNTEEVEIEERFYSLMICYIFLGDPKKKLEFCELVLEKKILLPPQHREMEILNILDLYTFAGQPEKAIERLKLTHEVIKEPGYENFIPVTAISEMLVHLWMGTKDQELERMAKDIEVLLQEKPFLREIGSYKVARGLWCLRRKSWREAEQLLDEALQVLEMSGFVPMRIYALYRIVHYCNEFSPQSALHQKYADLFEREKEERGFHRLEQSLENVLMNIVTAL
;
A
#
# COMPACT_ATOMS: atom_id res chain seq x y z
N MET A 1 27.58 -18.09 -14.04
CA MET A 1 28.39 -18.18 -12.81
C MET A 1 29.50 -19.18 -13.03
N GLN A 2 30.75 -18.74 -12.91
CA GLN A 2 31.94 -19.58 -12.98
C GLN A 2 32.54 -19.63 -11.57
N LEU A 3 32.58 -20.81 -10.96
CA LEU A 3 33.23 -21.00 -9.66
C LEU A 3 34.66 -21.46 -9.86
N GLU A 4 35.56 -20.89 -9.06
CA GLU A 4 36.93 -21.37 -8.90
C GLU A 4 37.02 -22.23 -7.64
N LEU A 5 37.48 -23.47 -7.79
CA LEU A 5 37.67 -24.42 -6.69
C LEU A 5 39.17 -24.56 -6.44
N ILE A 6 39.64 -24.06 -5.29
CA ILE A 6 41.04 -24.10 -4.88
C ILE A 6 41.22 -25.30 -3.94
N GLU A 7 41.54 -26.44 -4.51
CA GLU A 7 41.61 -27.72 -3.79
C GLU A 7 42.70 -27.77 -2.71
N SER A 8 43.84 -27.11 -2.93
CA SER A 8 44.93 -27.03 -1.95
C SER A 8 44.56 -26.30 -0.65
N GLU A 9 43.53 -25.45 -0.69
CA GLU A 9 43.09 -24.63 0.45
C GLU A 9 41.65 -24.91 0.87
N TYR A 10 40.98 -25.88 0.23
CA TYR A 10 39.55 -26.17 0.42
C TYR A 10 38.66 -24.92 0.29
N LYS A 11 38.98 -24.04 -0.67
CA LYS A 11 38.26 -22.79 -0.92
C LYS A 11 37.43 -22.84 -2.19
N VAL A 12 36.27 -22.20 -2.15
CA VAL A 12 35.41 -21.98 -3.31
C VAL A 12 35.21 -20.48 -3.47
N THR A 13 35.54 -19.95 -4.64
CA THR A 13 35.37 -18.53 -4.99
C THR A 13 34.32 -18.39 -6.08
N GLY A 14 33.35 -17.50 -5.87
CA GLY A 14 32.31 -17.14 -6.83
C GLY A 14 31.75 -15.75 -6.51
N ASP A 15 31.36 -14.99 -7.54
CA ASP A 15 30.77 -13.64 -7.38
C ASP A 15 31.59 -12.70 -6.47
N GLY A 16 32.92 -12.80 -6.50
CA GLY A 16 33.84 -12.01 -5.67
C GLY A 16 33.91 -12.44 -4.19
N ILE A 17 33.23 -13.51 -3.80
CA ILE A 17 33.17 -14.03 -2.44
C ILE A 17 33.94 -15.37 -2.37
N THR A 18 34.85 -15.48 -1.40
CA THR A 18 35.59 -16.70 -1.11
C THR A 18 35.02 -17.39 0.14
N ILE A 19 34.72 -18.68 0.04
CA ILE A 19 34.22 -19.51 1.12
C ILE A 19 35.25 -20.60 1.44
N GLU A 20 35.59 -20.73 2.73
CA GLU A 20 36.38 -21.84 3.25
C GLU A 20 35.49 -23.02 3.68
N LEU A 21 35.74 -24.19 3.11
CA LEU A 21 35.07 -25.45 3.42
C LEU A 21 36.02 -26.35 4.22
N PHE A 22 35.46 -27.20 5.07
CA PHE A 22 36.25 -28.29 5.64
C PHE A 22 36.57 -29.34 4.55
N PRO A 23 37.61 -30.19 4.70
CA PRO A 23 38.03 -31.12 3.65
C PRO A 23 36.89 -31.98 3.09
N LYS A 24 36.09 -32.60 3.95
CA LYS A 24 34.95 -33.43 3.52
C LYS A 24 33.77 -32.63 2.96
N GLU A 25 33.55 -31.42 3.46
CA GLU A 25 32.57 -30.50 2.87
C GLU A 25 33.00 -30.13 1.45
N PHE A 26 34.28 -29.82 1.26
CA PHE A 26 34.85 -29.51 -0.04
C PHE A 26 34.74 -30.68 -1.01
N THR A 27 35.12 -31.89 -0.59
CA THR A 27 35.00 -33.10 -1.44
C THR A 27 33.54 -33.37 -1.81
N LEU A 28 32.60 -33.25 -0.86
CA LEU A 28 31.17 -33.42 -1.14
C LEU A 28 30.65 -32.36 -2.11
N PHE A 29 31.03 -31.10 -1.90
CA PHE A 29 30.66 -30.01 -2.80
C PHE A 29 31.24 -30.20 -4.20
N GLN A 30 32.53 -30.54 -4.31
CA GLN A 30 33.23 -30.79 -5.57
C GLN A 30 32.55 -31.93 -6.35
N PHE A 31 32.19 -33.02 -5.67
CA PHE A 31 31.45 -34.12 -6.28
C PHE A 31 30.08 -33.67 -6.81
N LEU A 32 29.30 -32.97 -6.00
CA LEU A 32 27.99 -32.47 -6.39
C LEU A 32 28.07 -31.42 -7.51
N TYR A 33 29.08 -30.55 -7.50
CA TYR A 33 29.31 -29.51 -8.49
C TYR A 33 29.71 -30.07 -9.86
N LYS A 34 30.58 -31.08 -9.87
CA LYS A 34 30.94 -31.83 -11.09
C LYS A 34 29.74 -32.54 -11.69
N ASN A 35 28.77 -32.94 -10.87
CA ASN A 35 27.56 -33.65 -11.25
C ASN A 35 26.27 -32.84 -11.08
N ARG A 36 26.37 -31.50 -11.15
CA ARG A 36 25.22 -30.59 -10.94
C ARG A 36 24.04 -30.94 -11.84
N GLY A 37 22.83 -30.76 -11.30
CA GLY A 37 21.56 -31.13 -11.94
C GLY A 37 21.20 -32.61 -11.82
N ARG A 38 22.09 -33.47 -11.31
CA ARG A 38 21.79 -34.88 -11.00
C ARG A 38 21.54 -35.07 -9.51
N THR A 39 20.62 -35.98 -9.19
CA THR A 39 20.30 -36.35 -7.81
C THR A 39 21.05 -37.61 -7.42
N PHE A 40 21.63 -37.63 -6.22
CA PHE A 40 22.34 -38.77 -5.64
C PHE A 40 21.70 -39.18 -4.31
N SER A 41 21.60 -40.48 -4.07
CA SER A 41 21.15 -41.00 -2.78
C SER A 41 22.22 -40.82 -1.70
N ARG A 42 21.83 -40.97 -0.42
CA ARG A 42 22.77 -40.89 0.70
C ARG A 42 23.87 -41.93 0.58
N ASP A 43 23.52 -43.18 0.30
CA ASP A 43 24.48 -44.26 0.07
C ASP A 43 25.45 -43.94 -1.07
N GLN A 44 24.94 -43.41 -2.18
CA GLN A 44 25.78 -43.01 -3.31
C GLN A 44 26.75 -41.88 -2.93
N LEU A 45 26.33 -40.93 -2.08
CA LEU A 45 27.21 -39.87 -1.60
C LEU A 45 28.24 -40.41 -0.60
N LEU A 46 27.84 -41.33 0.27
CA LEU A 46 28.74 -42.04 1.18
C LEU A 46 29.85 -42.77 0.42
N ASP A 47 29.47 -43.61 -0.55
CA ASP A 47 30.40 -44.40 -1.36
C ASP A 47 31.42 -43.54 -2.12
N LYS A 48 31.03 -42.32 -2.52
CA LYS A 48 31.87 -41.46 -3.37
C LYS A 48 32.76 -40.52 -2.58
N VAL A 49 32.34 -40.05 -1.41
CA VAL A 49 33.07 -39.05 -0.63
C VAL A 49 33.76 -39.67 0.60
N TRP A 50 33.32 -40.85 1.02
CA TRP A 50 33.86 -41.60 2.15
C TRP A 50 34.17 -43.07 1.81
N PRO A 51 34.79 -43.39 0.64
CA PRO A 51 35.21 -44.76 0.38
C PRO A 51 36.26 -45.13 1.42
N LEU A 52 36.07 -46.24 2.16
CA LEU A 52 36.92 -46.74 3.25
C LEU A 52 36.62 -46.22 4.66
N GLU A 53 35.59 -45.39 4.85
CA GLU A 53 35.08 -45.05 6.18
C GLU A 53 33.77 -45.84 6.43
N TYR A 54 33.35 -45.99 7.70
CA TYR A 54 32.03 -46.55 8.07
C TYR A 54 31.07 -45.46 8.60
N PRO A 55 30.78 -44.40 7.82
CA PRO A 55 29.80 -43.39 8.21
C PRO A 55 28.38 -43.95 8.13
N VAL A 56 27.46 -43.33 8.88
CA VAL A 56 26.01 -43.58 8.75
C VAL A 56 25.39 -42.54 7.80
N GLU A 57 24.21 -42.82 7.26
CA GLU A 57 23.46 -41.88 6.40
C GLU A 57 23.36 -40.46 6.97
N ARG A 58 23.22 -40.32 8.30
CA ARG A 58 23.16 -39.03 9.00
C ARG A 58 24.40 -38.16 8.78
N THR A 59 25.56 -38.76 8.51
CA THR A 59 26.80 -38.04 8.18
C THR A 59 26.63 -37.20 6.91
N VAL A 60 25.94 -37.71 5.89
CA VAL A 60 25.65 -36.94 4.67
C VAL A 60 24.79 -35.74 5.00
N ASP A 61 23.73 -35.94 5.77
CA ASP A 61 22.75 -34.90 6.10
C ASP A 61 23.40 -33.73 6.87
N ASP A 62 24.28 -34.04 7.83
CA ASP A 62 25.03 -33.03 8.59
C ASP A 62 25.98 -32.21 7.70
N HIS A 63 26.65 -32.87 6.74
CA HIS A 63 27.53 -32.17 5.79
C HIS A 63 26.72 -31.33 4.80
N ILE A 64 25.58 -31.81 4.32
CA ILE A 64 24.67 -31.05 3.45
C ILE A 64 24.14 -29.82 4.18
N TYR A 65 23.77 -29.96 5.46
CA TYR A 65 23.31 -28.85 6.29
C TYR A 65 24.38 -27.76 6.41
N ARG A 66 25.63 -28.13 6.75
CA ARG A 66 26.75 -27.18 6.85
C ARG A 66 27.09 -26.55 5.50
N LEU A 67 27.10 -27.35 4.43
CA LEU A 67 27.34 -26.87 3.07
C LEU A 67 26.31 -25.84 2.65
N ARG A 68 25.01 -26.08 2.85
CA ARG A 68 23.96 -25.09 2.55
C ARG A 68 24.21 -23.77 3.27
N LYS A 69 24.50 -23.82 4.58
CA LYS A 69 24.75 -22.61 5.37
C LYS A 69 25.92 -21.79 4.84
N LYS A 70 26.99 -22.47 4.39
CA LYS A 70 28.16 -21.80 3.81
C LYS A 70 27.89 -21.29 2.40
N LEU A 71 27.29 -22.12 1.53
CA LEU A 71 27.02 -21.83 0.13
C LEU A 71 25.92 -20.79 -0.09
N ASN A 72 25.03 -20.54 0.89
CA ASN A 72 24.05 -19.44 0.83
C ASN A 72 24.68 -18.06 0.61
N LYS A 73 26.00 -17.91 0.82
CA LYS A 73 26.73 -16.68 0.51
C LYS A 73 27.02 -16.49 -0.99
N LEU A 74 26.91 -17.54 -1.80
CA LEU A 74 27.05 -17.50 -3.26
C LEU A 74 25.66 -17.52 -3.88
N GLN A 75 25.34 -16.51 -4.69
CA GLN A 75 24.04 -16.44 -5.33
C GLN A 75 23.92 -17.51 -6.42
N GLY A 76 22.71 -18.06 -6.61
CA GLY A 76 22.44 -19.01 -7.68
C GLY A 76 22.93 -20.45 -7.45
N LEU A 77 23.59 -20.77 -6.34
CA LEU A 77 23.81 -22.16 -5.90
C LEU A 77 22.77 -22.59 -4.87
N ASP A 78 22.18 -23.77 -5.07
CA ASP A 78 21.33 -24.39 -4.06
C ASP A 78 21.53 -25.91 -4.08
N ILE A 79 21.58 -26.53 -2.89
CA ILE A 79 21.54 -27.99 -2.75
C ILE A 79 20.10 -28.35 -2.39
N LYS A 80 19.37 -29.00 -3.29
CA LYS A 80 17.99 -29.41 -3.06
C LYS A 80 17.89 -30.80 -2.45
N THR A 81 16.91 -30.97 -1.55
CA THR A 81 16.50 -32.30 -1.07
C THR A 81 15.42 -32.83 -2.00
N VAL A 82 15.68 -33.96 -2.65
CA VAL A 82 14.67 -34.72 -3.38
C VAL A 82 14.10 -35.75 -2.41
N ARG A 83 12.89 -35.49 -1.91
CA ARG A 83 12.22 -36.31 -0.89
C ARG A 83 12.18 -37.77 -1.32
N GLY A 84 12.59 -38.67 -0.43
CA GLY A 84 12.63 -40.12 -0.68
C GLY A 84 13.80 -40.62 -1.54
N PHE A 85 14.69 -39.73 -2.02
CA PHE A 85 15.81 -40.14 -2.87
C PHE A 85 17.16 -39.63 -2.36
N GLY A 86 17.35 -38.32 -2.17
CA GLY A 86 18.63 -37.77 -1.70
C GLY A 86 18.83 -36.30 -2.06
N TYR A 87 20.01 -35.94 -2.56
CA TYR A 87 20.43 -34.55 -2.76
C TYR A 87 20.90 -34.25 -4.18
N SER A 88 20.63 -33.04 -4.65
CA SER A 88 21.08 -32.54 -5.96
C SER A 88 21.57 -31.10 -5.83
N LEU A 89 22.74 -30.79 -6.36
CA LEU A 89 23.17 -29.41 -6.51
C LEU A 89 22.55 -28.83 -7.78
N THR A 90 21.84 -27.72 -7.64
CA THR A 90 21.34 -26.91 -8.75
C THR A 90 22.11 -25.61 -8.81
N MET A 91 22.58 -25.27 -10.01
CA MET A 91 23.03 -23.93 -10.32
C MET A 91 21.94 -23.27 -11.13
N ARG A 92 21.39 -22.16 -10.62
CA ARG A 92 20.78 -21.18 -11.51
C ARG A 92 21.94 -20.52 -12.23
N GLU A 93 21.95 -20.58 -13.57
CA GLU A 93 22.70 -19.55 -14.29
C GLU A 93 22.20 -18.22 -13.73
N PRO A 94 23.08 -17.25 -13.43
CA PRO A 94 22.59 -15.89 -13.34
C PRO A 94 21.92 -15.71 -14.69
N SER A 95 20.59 -15.59 -14.69
CA SER A 95 20.01 -14.81 -15.75
C SER A 95 20.84 -13.54 -15.67
N VAL A 96 21.61 -13.26 -16.71
CA VAL A 96 21.84 -11.87 -17.04
C VAL A 96 20.43 -11.39 -17.35
N THR A 97 19.65 -11.12 -16.29
CA THR A 97 18.67 -10.08 -16.35
C THR A 97 19.57 -8.93 -16.73
N MET A 98 19.61 -8.59 -18.01
CA MET A 98 20.02 -7.26 -18.37
C MET A 98 19.06 -6.39 -17.58
N THR A 99 19.46 -6.01 -16.37
CA THR A 99 18.80 -4.95 -15.63
C THR A 99 18.79 -3.83 -16.62
N ASN A 100 17.59 -3.31 -16.92
CA ASN A 100 17.43 -2.30 -17.94
C ASN A 100 18.54 -1.23 -17.74
N PRO A 101 19.26 -0.81 -18.80
CA PRO A 101 20.41 0.07 -18.68
C PRO A 101 20.20 1.32 -17.82
N THR A 102 18.94 1.77 -17.67
CA THR A 102 18.59 2.96 -16.89
C THR A 102 18.24 2.66 -15.42
N THR A 103 18.20 1.39 -14.99
CA THR A 103 17.76 0.99 -13.64
C THR A 103 18.51 1.71 -12.53
N TYR A 104 19.80 2.01 -12.75
CA TYR A 104 20.63 2.74 -11.79
C TYR A 104 21.01 4.14 -12.27
N ASP A 105 20.38 4.65 -13.33
CA ASP A 105 20.60 6.01 -13.80
C ASP A 105 19.86 7.00 -12.90
N ALA A 106 20.61 7.87 -12.22
CA ALA A 106 20.05 8.80 -11.24
C ALA A 106 19.05 9.80 -11.86
N LYS A 107 19.26 10.22 -13.11
CA LYS A 107 18.36 11.17 -13.77
C LYS A 107 17.06 10.49 -14.17
N MET A 108 17.11 9.21 -14.53
CA MET A 108 15.93 8.38 -14.75
C MET A 108 15.12 8.22 -13.47
N GLN A 109 15.76 7.96 -12.32
CA GLN A 109 15.06 7.85 -11.03
C GLN A 109 14.33 9.15 -10.67
N GLU A 110 15.01 10.28 -10.77
CA GLU A 110 14.43 11.60 -10.50
C GLU A 110 13.24 11.88 -11.42
N THR A 111 13.41 11.60 -12.72
CA THR A 111 12.36 11.81 -13.73
C THR A 111 11.13 10.95 -13.44
N MET A 112 11.32 9.66 -13.15
CA MET A 112 10.22 8.76 -12.82
C MET A 112 9.51 9.20 -11.54
N ARG A 113 10.27 9.59 -10.49
CA ARG A 113 9.70 10.15 -9.26
C ARG A 113 8.85 11.39 -9.53
N GLU A 114 9.30 12.31 -10.39
CA GLU A 114 8.50 13.48 -10.78
C GLU A 114 7.20 13.11 -11.50
N VAL A 115 7.24 12.09 -12.37
CA VAL A 115 6.03 11.56 -13.03
C VAL A 115 5.06 10.97 -12.01
N PHE A 116 5.54 10.19 -11.03
CA PHE A 116 4.72 9.69 -9.92
C PHE A 116 4.07 10.83 -9.14
N VAL A 117 4.84 11.87 -8.79
CA VAL A 117 4.33 13.06 -8.08
C VAL A 117 3.23 13.75 -8.90
N LYS A 118 3.38 13.86 -10.22
CA LYS A 118 2.33 14.45 -11.08
C LYS A 118 1.09 13.56 -11.15
N TYR A 119 1.23 12.26 -11.33
CA TYR A 119 0.07 11.35 -11.33
C TYR A 119 -0.64 11.32 -9.99
N HIS A 120 0.10 11.32 -8.89
CA HIS A 120 -0.48 11.48 -7.56
C HIS A 120 -1.24 12.82 -7.47
N GLN A 121 -0.60 13.95 -7.76
CA GLN A 121 -1.22 15.28 -7.67
C GLN A 121 -2.54 15.36 -8.45
N TYR A 122 -2.56 14.91 -9.71
CA TYR A 122 -3.74 15.00 -10.58
C TYR A 122 -4.80 13.92 -10.33
N GLY A 123 -4.58 13.02 -9.36
CA GLY A 123 -5.52 11.93 -9.10
C GLY A 123 -5.51 10.87 -10.21
N GLN A 124 -4.39 10.65 -10.90
CA GLN A 124 -4.23 9.66 -11.95
C GLN A 124 -3.62 8.35 -11.42
N GLY A 125 -4.28 7.75 -10.44
CA GLY A 125 -3.87 6.50 -9.80
C GLY A 125 -3.75 5.34 -10.79
N ARG A 126 -4.64 5.23 -11.78
CA ARG A 126 -4.51 4.20 -12.85
C ARG A 126 -3.20 4.33 -13.65
N SER A 127 -2.80 5.56 -13.99
CA SER A 127 -1.53 5.83 -14.66
C SER A 127 -0.35 5.47 -13.75
N MET A 128 -0.43 5.85 -12.48
CA MET A 128 0.57 5.54 -11.46
C MET A 128 0.76 4.03 -11.27
N LEU A 129 -0.32 3.26 -11.17
CA LEU A 129 -0.29 1.80 -11.05
C LEU A 129 0.24 1.13 -12.32
N THR A 130 -0.06 1.70 -13.48
CA THR A 130 0.48 1.22 -14.75
C THR A 130 1.99 1.42 -14.78
N LEU A 131 2.47 2.59 -14.38
CA LEU A 131 3.89 2.91 -14.30
C LEU A 131 4.60 1.96 -13.34
N ALA A 132 4.07 1.80 -12.13
CA ALA A 132 4.58 0.88 -11.11
C ALA A 132 4.76 -0.56 -11.60
N ARG A 133 3.78 -1.10 -12.35
CA ARG A 133 3.84 -2.46 -12.92
C ARG A 133 4.86 -2.61 -14.05
N GLN A 134 5.33 -1.51 -14.63
CA GLN A 134 6.27 -1.50 -15.75
C GLN A 134 7.68 -1.10 -15.32
N GLN A 135 7.99 -1.05 -14.02
CA GLN A 135 9.28 -0.58 -13.51
C GLN A 135 10.50 -1.32 -14.10
N ASP A 136 10.42 -2.65 -14.24
CA ASP A 136 11.51 -3.45 -14.81
C ASP A 136 11.72 -3.16 -16.29
N VAL A 137 10.62 -2.95 -17.03
CA VAL A 137 10.63 -2.66 -18.47
C VAL A 137 11.13 -1.24 -18.72
N LEU A 138 10.75 -0.29 -17.86
CA LEU A 138 11.16 1.11 -17.96
C LEU A 138 12.54 1.38 -17.35
N GLY A 139 13.05 0.48 -16.52
CA GLY A 139 14.36 0.58 -15.91
C GLY A 139 14.46 1.72 -14.91
N TYR A 140 13.70 1.62 -13.83
CA TYR A 140 13.85 2.49 -12.66
C TYR A 140 13.53 1.70 -11.38
N GLU A 141 13.95 2.23 -10.24
CA GLU A 141 13.61 1.71 -8.91
C GLU A 141 12.52 2.58 -8.28
N MET A 142 11.52 1.94 -7.68
CA MET A 142 10.43 2.67 -7.07
C MET A 142 10.90 3.37 -5.79
N ASP A 143 10.56 4.66 -5.68
CA ASP A 143 10.74 5.41 -4.44
C ASP A 143 10.01 4.69 -3.28
N PRO A 144 10.64 4.53 -2.09
CA PRO A 144 10.05 3.79 -0.98
C PRO A 144 8.68 4.30 -0.51
N PHE A 145 8.39 5.60 -0.64
CA PHE A 145 7.06 6.10 -0.35
C PHE A 145 6.02 5.48 -1.30
N TYR A 146 6.35 5.41 -2.59
CA TYR A 146 5.43 4.90 -3.60
C TYR A 146 5.27 3.39 -3.56
N SER A 147 6.25 2.61 -3.08
CA SER A 147 6.11 1.16 -2.93
C SER A 147 4.97 0.78 -1.98
N ILE A 148 4.76 1.55 -0.91
CA ILE A 148 3.60 1.39 -0.01
C ILE A 148 2.36 2.04 -0.61
N TYR A 149 2.51 3.26 -1.14
CA TYR A 149 1.38 4.07 -1.58
C TYR A 149 0.58 3.40 -2.71
N ILE A 150 1.21 2.64 -3.62
CA ILE A 150 0.49 1.92 -4.68
C ILE A 150 -0.50 0.89 -4.14
N HIS A 151 -0.17 0.18 -3.06
CA HIS A 151 -1.07 -0.78 -2.43
C HIS A 151 -2.23 -0.06 -1.74
N PHE A 152 -1.96 1.10 -1.12
CA PHE A 152 -3.02 1.98 -0.62
C PHE A 152 -3.96 2.45 -1.73
N VAL A 153 -3.43 2.93 -2.86
CA VAL A 153 -4.25 3.37 -4.01
C VAL A 153 -5.11 2.24 -4.56
N GLN A 154 -4.60 1.01 -4.59
CA GLN A 154 -5.35 -0.19 -4.99
C GLN A 154 -6.40 -0.64 -3.98
N GLY A 155 -6.32 -0.17 -2.73
CA GLY A 155 -7.11 -0.74 -1.63
C GLY A 155 -6.70 -2.18 -1.31
N ASP A 156 -5.42 -2.54 -1.53
CA ASP A 156 -4.86 -3.86 -1.24
C ASP A 156 -4.60 -4.00 0.27
N LEU A 157 -5.70 -4.14 1.01
CA LEU A 157 -5.69 -4.21 2.46
C LEU A 157 -5.00 -5.49 2.97
N GLU A 158 -5.04 -6.56 2.18
CA GLU A 158 -4.37 -7.83 2.50
C GLU A 158 -2.85 -7.64 2.54
N TRP A 159 -2.26 -7.01 1.50
CA TRP A 159 -0.84 -6.69 1.50
C TRP A 159 -0.49 -5.68 2.60
N LEU A 160 -1.28 -4.62 2.75
CA LEU A 160 -1.05 -3.59 3.76
C LEU A 160 -1.12 -4.12 5.20
N LEU A 161 -1.85 -5.19 5.47
CA LEU A 161 -1.89 -5.83 6.78
C LEU A 161 -0.74 -6.82 6.97
N ASN A 162 -0.49 -7.67 5.97
CA ASN A 162 0.25 -8.91 6.17
C ASN A 162 1.67 -8.92 5.58
N THR A 163 2.09 -7.89 4.84
CA THR A 163 3.44 -7.87 4.27
C THR A 163 4.52 -7.85 5.35
N GLU A 164 5.62 -8.55 5.09
CA GLU A 164 6.87 -8.53 5.87
C GLU A 164 7.95 -7.67 5.18
N GLU A 165 7.64 -7.09 4.01
CA GLU A 165 8.59 -6.27 3.23
C GLU A 165 8.81 -4.88 3.84
N VAL A 166 7.83 -4.40 4.62
CA VAL A 166 7.80 -3.06 5.20
C VAL A 166 7.27 -3.15 6.62
N GLU A 167 7.92 -2.43 7.54
CA GLU A 167 7.52 -2.35 8.95
C GLU A 167 6.08 -1.83 9.12
N ILE A 168 5.43 -2.21 10.21
CA ILE A 168 4.01 -1.89 10.40
C ILE A 168 3.80 -0.39 10.66
N GLU A 169 4.77 0.27 11.28
CA GLU A 169 4.77 1.71 11.58
C GLU A 169 4.73 2.56 10.30
N GLU A 170 5.42 2.12 9.24
CA GLU A 170 5.43 2.81 7.95
C GLU A 170 4.10 2.67 7.20
N ARG A 171 3.37 1.56 7.43
CA ARG A 171 2.06 1.27 6.84
C ARG A 171 0.89 1.78 7.69
N PHE A 172 1.15 2.16 8.94
CA PHE A 172 0.13 2.49 9.93
C PHE A 172 -0.83 3.58 9.44
N TYR A 173 -0.30 4.65 8.83
CA TYR A 173 -1.14 5.73 8.30
C TYR A 173 -2.09 5.22 7.21
N SER A 174 -1.60 4.45 6.24
CA SER A 174 -2.43 3.87 5.17
C SER A 174 -3.54 2.97 5.72
N LEU A 175 -3.19 2.12 6.69
CA LEU A 175 -4.15 1.25 7.38
C LEU A 175 -5.20 2.06 8.15
N MET A 176 -4.79 3.12 8.84
CA MET A 176 -5.69 4.03 9.53
C MET A 176 -6.66 4.71 8.57
N ILE A 177 -6.19 5.24 7.44
CA ILE A 177 -7.07 5.89 6.45
C ILE A 177 -8.09 4.89 5.89
N CYS A 178 -7.70 3.63 5.67
CA CYS A 178 -8.65 2.58 5.30
C CYS A 178 -9.68 2.29 6.41
N TYR A 179 -9.27 2.35 7.68
CA TYR A 179 -10.11 2.04 8.84
C TYR A 179 -11.16 3.10 9.17
N ILE A 180 -10.80 4.39 9.05
CA ILE A 180 -11.66 5.50 9.49
C ILE A 180 -12.91 5.71 8.62
N PHE A 181 -12.90 5.16 7.40
CA PHE A 181 -14.03 5.22 6.47
C PHE A 181 -14.89 3.96 6.48
N LEU A 182 -14.80 3.19 7.56
CA LEU A 182 -15.58 1.98 7.82
C LEU A 182 -16.36 2.16 9.11
N GLY A 183 -17.47 1.45 9.27
CA GLY A 183 -18.19 1.35 10.53
C GLY A 183 -18.72 2.66 11.11
N ASP A 184 -18.75 2.76 12.44
CA ASP A 184 -19.37 3.86 13.19
C ASP A 184 -18.43 5.08 13.33
N PRO A 185 -18.80 6.27 12.78
CA PRO A 185 -17.99 7.47 12.86
C PRO A 185 -17.58 7.89 14.27
N LYS A 186 -18.41 7.63 15.29
CA LYS A 186 -18.09 8.02 16.68
C LYS A 186 -16.89 7.24 17.22
N LYS A 187 -16.88 5.92 17.02
CA LYS A 187 -15.75 5.06 17.41
C LYS A 187 -14.49 5.41 16.62
N LYS A 188 -14.63 5.72 15.33
CA LYS A 188 -13.48 6.13 14.49
C LYS A 188 -12.93 7.48 14.94
N LEU A 189 -13.79 8.42 15.33
CA LEU A 189 -13.38 9.72 15.87
C LEU A 189 -12.58 9.56 17.17
N GLU A 190 -13.09 8.77 18.13
CA GLU A 190 -12.39 8.50 19.40
C GLU A 190 -10.99 7.93 19.16
N PHE A 191 -10.87 6.97 18.24
CA PHE A 191 -9.58 6.43 17.82
C PHE A 191 -8.64 7.50 17.25
N CYS A 192 -9.15 8.36 16.36
CA CYS A 192 -8.37 9.40 15.71
C CYS A 192 -7.88 10.47 16.70
N GLU A 193 -8.73 10.89 17.64
CA GLU A 193 -8.36 11.84 18.69
C GLU A 193 -7.25 11.26 19.58
N LEU A 194 -7.33 9.95 19.91
CA LEU A 194 -6.28 9.27 20.67
C LEU A 194 -4.95 9.20 19.89
N VAL A 195 -4.99 8.91 18.58
CA VAL A 195 -3.80 8.91 17.72
C VAL A 195 -3.14 10.28 17.65
N LEU A 196 -3.94 11.34 17.54
CA LEU A 196 -3.45 12.73 17.57
C LEU A 196 -2.90 13.11 18.95
N GLU A 197 -3.56 12.74 20.04
CA GLU A 197 -3.08 13.02 21.40
C GLU A 197 -1.71 12.37 21.66
N LYS A 198 -1.56 11.10 21.26
CA LYS A 198 -0.33 10.33 21.45
C LYS A 198 0.79 10.67 20.44
N LYS A 199 0.49 11.43 19.39
CA LYS A 199 1.46 11.81 18.34
C LYS A 199 2.17 10.61 17.69
N ILE A 200 1.41 9.55 17.41
CA ILE A 200 1.94 8.29 16.85
C ILE A 200 2.40 8.48 15.39
N LEU A 201 1.70 9.34 14.64
CA LEU A 201 1.95 9.57 13.22
C LEU A 201 3.22 10.38 12.97
N LEU A 202 3.87 10.13 11.83
CA LEU A 202 4.95 10.99 11.34
C LEU A 202 4.44 12.44 11.20
N PRO A 203 5.29 13.47 11.39
CA PRO A 203 4.85 14.87 11.37
C PRO A 203 3.94 15.29 10.19
N PRO A 204 4.23 14.95 8.91
CA PRO A 204 3.34 15.31 7.81
C PRO A 204 1.99 14.59 7.88
N GLN A 205 1.99 13.30 8.23
CA GLN A 205 0.77 12.48 8.38
C GLN A 205 -0.08 12.95 9.56
N HIS A 206 0.56 13.32 10.67
CA HIS A 206 -0.09 13.87 11.85
C HIS A 206 -0.83 15.16 11.50
N ARG A 207 -0.12 16.06 10.81
CA ARG A 207 -0.69 17.34 10.38
C ARG A 207 -1.85 17.14 9.42
N GLU A 208 -1.71 16.26 8.42
CA GLU A 208 -2.79 15.95 7.48
C GLU A 208 -4.03 15.37 8.20
N MET A 209 -3.81 14.44 9.13
CA MET A 209 -4.88 13.87 9.95
C MET A 209 -5.60 14.96 10.77
N GLU A 210 -4.83 15.86 11.35
CA GLU A 210 -5.33 16.95 12.19
C GLU A 210 -6.17 17.96 11.41
N ILE A 211 -5.71 18.37 10.21
CA ILE A 211 -6.32 19.48 9.48
C ILE A 211 -7.34 19.02 8.43
N LEU A 212 -7.34 17.75 8.01
CA LEU A 212 -8.20 17.33 6.90
C LEU A 212 -9.02 16.09 7.22
N ASN A 213 -8.38 14.96 7.53
CA ASN A 213 -9.08 13.67 7.55
C ASN A 213 -10.08 13.55 8.71
N ILE A 214 -9.85 14.26 9.83
CA ILE A 214 -10.75 14.23 10.99
C ILE A 214 -12.04 15.07 10.80
N LEU A 215 -12.09 15.98 9.81
CA LEU A 215 -13.20 16.93 9.66
C LEU A 215 -14.56 16.24 9.43
N ASP A 216 -14.57 15.25 8.55
CA ASP A 216 -15.76 14.44 8.27
C ASP A 216 -16.17 13.60 9.48
N LEU A 217 -15.21 13.08 10.24
CA LEU A 217 -15.50 12.33 11.46
C LEU A 217 -16.18 13.19 12.52
N TYR A 218 -15.71 14.43 12.73
CA TYR A 218 -16.43 15.38 13.60
C TYR A 218 -17.86 15.60 13.13
N THR A 219 -18.06 15.78 11.83
CA THR A 219 -19.37 16.03 11.24
C THR A 219 -20.31 14.84 11.45
N PHE A 220 -19.88 13.64 11.05
CA PHE A 220 -20.70 12.41 11.12
C PHE A 220 -20.86 11.88 12.54
N ALA A 221 -19.95 12.22 13.47
CA ALA A 221 -20.12 11.92 14.89
C ALA A 221 -21.12 12.87 15.59
N GLY A 222 -21.72 13.82 14.86
CA GLY A 222 -22.68 14.79 15.40
C GLY A 222 -22.01 15.96 16.12
N GLN A 223 -20.78 16.32 15.77
CA GLN A 223 -20.01 17.43 16.33
C GLN A 223 -19.52 18.40 15.24
N PRO A 224 -20.39 18.88 14.32
CA PRO A 224 -19.96 19.72 13.20
C PRO A 224 -19.36 21.07 13.64
N GLU A 225 -19.68 21.57 14.83
CA GLU A 225 -19.08 22.79 15.39
C GLU A 225 -17.57 22.60 15.63
N LYS A 226 -17.13 21.40 16.05
CA LYS A 226 -15.70 21.08 16.16
C LYS A 226 -15.03 21.02 14.80
N ALA A 227 -15.73 20.55 13.76
CA ALA A 227 -15.20 20.60 12.40
C ALA A 227 -14.97 22.05 11.94
N ILE A 228 -15.90 22.97 12.21
CA ILE A 228 -15.75 24.40 11.93
C ILE A 228 -14.60 25.02 12.73
N GLU A 229 -14.44 24.66 14.01
CA GLU A 229 -13.30 25.11 14.80
C GLU A 229 -11.97 24.63 14.20
N ARG A 230 -11.90 23.35 13.80
CA ARG A 230 -10.72 22.77 13.17
C ARG A 230 -10.41 23.37 11.80
N LEU A 231 -11.43 23.74 11.04
CA LEU A 231 -11.28 24.42 9.75
C LEU A 231 -10.54 25.76 9.87
N LYS A 232 -10.65 26.46 11.01
CA LYS A 232 -9.86 27.68 11.25
C LYS A 232 -8.35 27.38 11.24
N LEU A 233 -7.93 26.34 11.97
CA LEU A 233 -6.54 25.87 11.96
C LEU A 233 -6.14 25.43 10.56
N THR A 234 -7.02 24.69 9.88
CA THR A 234 -6.79 24.19 8.52
C THR A 234 -6.48 25.34 7.56
N HIS A 235 -7.29 26.40 7.57
CA HIS A 235 -7.10 27.59 6.75
C HIS A 235 -5.80 28.34 7.07
N GLU A 236 -5.34 28.34 8.31
CA GLU A 236 -4.03 28.91 8.64
C GLU A 236 -2.89 28.04 8.10
N VAL A 237 -2.96 26.72 8.25
CA VAL A 237 -1.92 25.79 7.80
C VAL A 237 -1.79 25.77 6.28
N ILE A 238 -2.89 25.75 5.53
CA ILE A 238 -2.82 25.65 4.06
C ILE A 238 -2.32 26.93 3.36
N LYS A 239 -2.13 28.03 4.11
CA LYS A 239 -1.44 29.23 3.63
C LYS A 239 0.08 29.07 3.65
N GLU A 240 0.61 28.08 4.35
CA GLU A 240 2.04 27.79 4.38
C GLU A 240 2.52 27.27 3.00
N PRO A 241 3.75 27.59 2.57
CA PRO A 241 4.31 27.07 1.33
C PRO A 241 4.31 25.54 1.28
N GLY A 242 3.88 24.96 0.15
CA GLY A 242 3.81 23.51 -0.05
C GLY A 242 2.44 22.88 0.22
N TYR A 243 1.46 23.63 0.71
CA TYR A 243 0.08 23.17 0.94
C TYR A 243 -0.91 23.66 -0.11
N GLU A 244 -0.45 24.25 -1.21
CA GLU A 244 -1.32 24.86 -2.21
C GLU A 244 -2.28 23.83 -2.84
N ASN A 245 -1.88 22.56 -2.90
CA ASN A 245 -2.72 21.47 -3.42
C ASN A 245 -3.81 21.02 -2.42
N PHE A 246 -3.74 21.44 -1.16
CA PHE A 246 -4.78 21.16 -0.15
C PHE A 246 -5.96 22.13 -0.24
N ILE A 247 -5.79 23.28 -0.90
CA ILE A 247 -6.84 24.31 -1.01
C ILE A 247 -8.15 23.75 -1.59
N PRO A 248 -8.17 23.02 -2.71
CA PRO A 248 -9.42 22.51 -3.27
C PRO A 248 -10.11 21.48 -2.37
N VAL A 249 -9.35 20.54 -1.79
CA VAL A 249 -9.93 19.51 -0.91
C VAL A 249 -10.47 20.11 0.38
N THR A 250 -9.80 21.10 0.96
CA THR A 250 -10.30 21.83 2.14
C THR A 250 -11.60 22.56 1.83
N ALA A 251 -11.69 23.27 0.70
CA ALA A 251 -12.90 24.00 0.31
C ALA A 251 -14.10 23.05 0.12
N ILE A 252 -13.88 21.87 -0.46
CA ILE A 252 -14.92 20.85 -0.63
C ILE A 252 -15.35 20.26 0.72
N SER A 253 -14.39 19.92 1.60
CA SER A 253 -14.70 19.43 2.94
C SER A 253 -15.47 20.47 3.75
N GLU A 254 -15.09 21.74 3.69
CA GLU A 254 -15.81 22.85 4.32
C GLU A 254 -17.26 22.96 3.78
N MET A 255 -17.46 22.87 2.46
CA MET A 255 -18.80 22.85 1.87
C MET A 255 -19.65 21.68 2.39
N LEU A 256 -19.06 20.50 2.59
CA LEU A 256 -19.75 19.33 3.15
C LEU A 256 -20.16 19.56 4.62
N VAL A 257 -19.27 20.15 5.44
CA VAL A 257 -19.61 20.53 6.82
C VAL A 257 -20.77 21.52 6.84
N HIS A 258 -20.71 22.58 6.02
CA HIS A 258 -21.77 23.57 5.90
C HIS A 258 -23.09 22.98 5.40
N LEU A 259 -23.02 22.03 4.47
CA LEU A 259 -24.18 21.31 3.96
C LEU A 259 -24.85 20.50 5.08
N TRP A 260 -24.08 19.77 5.88
CA TRP A 260 -24.54 19.00 7.04
C TRP A 260 -25.21 19.90 8.09
N MET A 261 -24.62 21.06 8.38
CA MET A 261 -25.17 22.03 9.34
C MET A 261 -26.46 22.74 8.86
N GLY A 262 -26.94 22.47 7.65
CA GLY A 262 -28.13 23.13 7.11
C GLY A 262 -27.90 24.60 6.73
N THR A 263 -26.66 24.96 6.37
CA THR A 263 -26.32 26.32 5.90
C THR A 263 -27.20 26.71 4.70
N LYS A 264 -27.62 27.99 4.66
CA LYS A 264 -28.53 28.51 3.63
C LYS A 264 -27.99 28.28 2.21
N ASP A 265 -28.88 27.99 1.27
CA ASP A 265 -28.54 27.71 -0.14
C ASP A 265 -27.72 28.83 -0.80
N GLN A 266 -27.97 30.09 -0.45
CA GLN A 266 -27.20 31.23 -1.00
C GLN A 266 -25.70 31.13 -0.67
N GLU A 267 -25.37 30.65 0.53
CA GLU A 267 -23.98 30.52 0.97
C GLU A 267 -23.33 29.29 0.34
N LEU A 268 -24.05 28.16 0.25
CA LEU A 268 -23.55 26.99 -0.48
C LEU A 268 -23.33 27.27 -1.96
N GLU A 269 -24.18 28.08 -2.59
CA GLU A 269 -24.00 28.55 -3.98
C GLU A 269 -22.74 29.38 -4.13
N ARG A 270 -22.41 30.23 -3.15
CA ARG A 270 -21.15 31.00 -3.13
C ARG A 270 -19.95 30.07 -3.05
N MET A 271 -19.95 29.14 -2.09
CA MET A 271 -18.87 28.17 -1.91
C MET A 271 -18.69 27.28 -3.16
N ALA A 272 -19.79 26.85 -3.77
CA ALA A 272 -19.77 26.05 -4.99
C ALA A 272 -19.08 26.78 -6.15
N LYS A 273 -19.39 28.08 -6.35
CA LYS A 273 -18.72 28.91 -7.36
C LYS A 273 -17.22 29.06 -7.11
N ASP A 274 -16.83 29.28 -5.85
CA ASP A 274 -15.43 29.40 -5.47
C ASP A 274 -14.68 28.07 -5.75
N ILE A 275 -15.28 26.93 -5.43
CA ILE A 275 -14.72 25.60 -5.72
C ILE A 275 -14.63 25.34 -7.24
N GLU A 276 -15.62 25.75 -8.03
CA GLU A 276 -15.60 25.60 -9.49
C GLU A 276 -14.42 26.34 -10.14
N VAL A 277 -14.11 27.54 -9.66
CA VAL A 277 -12.92 28.29 -10.11
C VAL A 277 -11.64 27.55 -9.71
N LEU A 278 -11.55 27.06 -8.48
CA LEU A 278 -10.39 26.29 -8.01
C LEU A 278 -10.15 25.03 -8.85
N LEU A 279 -11.20 24.30 -9.21
CA LEU A 279 -11.10 23.06 -9.98
C LEU A 279 -10.83 23.30 -11.47
N GLN A 280 -11.11 24.49 -12.00
CA GLN A 280 -10.65 24.88 -13.33
C GLN A 280 -9.13 25.08 -13.37
N GLU A 281 -8.56 25.68 -12.31
CA GLU A 281 -7.12 25.87 -12.17
C GLU A 281 -6.40 24.57 -11.81
N LYS A 282 -7.00 23.78 -10.92
CA LYS A 282 -6.45 22.53 -10.35
C LYS A 282 -7.40 21.37 -10.63
N PRO A 283 -7.38 20.81 -11.85
CA PRO A 283 -8.34 19.79 -12.29
C PRO A 283 -7.95 18.39 -11.76
N PHE A 284 -7.89 18.25 -10.44
CA PHE A 284 -7.53 17.00 -9.79
C PHE A 284 -8.74 16.06 -9.74
N LEU A 285 -8.58 14.82 -10.22
CA LEU A 285 -9.71 13.92 -10.39
C LEU A 285 -10.40 13.56 -9.07
N ARG A 286 -9.64 13.41 -7.97
CA ARG A 286 -10.21 13.10 -6.66
C ARG A 286 -11.11 14.22 -6.16
N GLU A 287 -10.65 15.46 -6.28
CA GLU A 287 -11.36 16.65 -5.83
C GLU A 287 -12.56 16.94 -6.73
N ILE A 288 -12.47 16.74 -8.05
CA ILE A 288 -13.64 16.82 -8.96
C ILE A 288 -14.71 15.81 -8.56
N GLY A 289 -14.33 14.56 -8.29
CA GLY A 289 -15.25 13.53 -7.82
C GLY A 289 -15.88 13.90 -6.48
N SER A 290 -15.07 14.30 -5.50
CA SER A 290 -15.53 14.74 -4.18
C SER A 290 -16.47 15.96 -4.24
N TYR A 291 -16.19 16.93 -5.10
CA TYR A 291 -17.06 18.09 -5.30
C TYR A 291 -18.42 17.67 -5.90
N LYS A 292 -18.43 16.75 -6.87
CA LYS A 292 -19.67 16.19 -7.41
C LYS A 292 -20.48 15.46 -6.34
N VAL A 293 -19.84 14.78 -5.38
CA VAL A 293 -20.54 14.24 -4.20
C VAL A 293 -21.22 15.36 -3.42
N ALA A 294 -20.49 16.42 -3.04
CA ALA A 294 -21.06 17.55 -2.31
C ALA A 294 -22.25 18.20 -3.04
N ARG A 295 -22.15 18.37 -4.37
CA ARG A 295 -23.22 18.85 -5.23
C ARG A 295 -24.43 17.91 -5.24
N GLY A 296 -24.21 16.60 -5.38
CA GLY A 296 -25.28 15.61 -5.36
C GLY A 296 -26.03 15.59 -4.03
N LEU A 297 -25.32 15.64 -2.91
CA LEU A 297 -25.92 15.73 -1.58
C LEU A 297 -26.68 17.06 -1.38
N TRP A 298 -26.20 18.16 -1.95
CA TRP A 298 -26.92 19.42 -1.92
C TRP A 298 -28.22 19.38 -2.73
N CYS A 299 -28.22 18.78 -3.93
CA CYS A 299 -29.44 18.50 -4.69
C CYS A 299 -30.41 17.60 -3.92
N LEU A 300 -29.90 16.61 -3.19
CA LEU A 300 -30.69 15.73 -2.33
C LEU A 300 -31.43 16.53 -1.25
N ARG A 301 -30.73 17.43 -0.55
CA ARG A 301 -31.32 18.34 0.45
C ARG A 301 -32.46 19.18 -0.10
N ARG A 302 -32.33 19.60 -1.37
CA ARG A 302 -33.33 20.38 -2.10
C ARG A 302 -34.45 19.52 -2.71
N LYS A 303 -34.44 18.21 -2.47
CA LYS A 303 -35.39 17.21 -3.01
C LYS A 303 -35.35 17.11 -4.54
N SER A 304 -34.24 17.49 -5.16
CA SER A 304 -33.96 17.30 -6.60
C SER A 304 -33.42 15.89 -6.85
N TRP A 305 -34.22 14.86 -6.57
CA TRP A 305 -33.76 13.46 -6.50
C TRP A 305 -33.04 12.96 -7.75
N ARG A 306 -33.59 13.22 -8.94
CA ARG A 306 -33.00 12.78 -10.21
C ARG A 306 -31.65 13.45 -10.49
N GLU A 307 -31.54 14.74 -10.20
CA GLU A 307 -30.30 15.50 -10.36
C GLU A 307 -29.25 15.05 -9.34
N ALA A 308 -29.68 14.80 -8.09
CA ALA A 308 -28.83 14.25 -7.06
C ALA A 308 -28.24 12.89 -7.48
N GLU A 309 -29.08 11.97 -7.94
CA GLU A 309 -28.64 10.65 -8.42
C GLU A 309 -27.64 10.76 -9.56
N GLN A 310 -27.92 11.59 -10.56
CA GLN A 310 -27.03 11.79 -11.70
C GLN A 310 -25.66 12.31 -11.24
N LEU A 311 -25.63 13.32 -10.38
CA LEU A 311 -24.39 13.90 -9.87
C LEU A 311 -23.58 12.91 -9.03
N LEU A 312 -24.25 12.13 -8.18
CA LEU A 312 -23.61 11.12 -7.36
C LEU A 312 -23.05 9.96 -8.20
N ASP A 313 -23.76 9.51 -9.22
CA ASP A 313 -23.27 8.46 -10.14
C ASP A 313 -22.06 8.96 -10.96
N GLU A 314 -22.13 10.20 -11.47
CA GLU A 314 -21.00 10.85 -12.13
C GLU A 314 -19.81 11.02 -11.19
N ALA A 315 -20.04 11.39 -9.92
CA ALA A 315 -18.99 11.53 -8.92
C ALA A 315 -18.22 10.22 -8.74
N LEU A 316 -18.97 9.13 -8.55
CA LEU A 316 -18.40 7.79 -8.39
C LEU A 316 -17.65 7.37 -9.66
N GLN A 317 -18.16 7.66 -10.85
CA GLN A 317 -17.45 7.38 -12.10
C GLN A 317 -16.12 8.14 -12.20
N VAL A 318 -16.08 9.42 -11.84
CA VAL A 318 -14.83 10.20 -11.82
C VAL A 318 -13.83 9.63 -10.82
N LEU A 319 -14.29 9.22 -9.63
CA LEU A 319 -13.43 8.59 -8.62
C LEU A 319 -12.91 7.22 -9.08
N GLU A 320 -13.71 6.45 -9.81
CA GLU A 320 -13.27 5.20 -10.44
C GLU A 320 -12.22 5.47 -11.52
N MET A 321 -12.39 6.52 -12.33
CA MET A 321 -11.39 6.96 -13.30
C MET A 321 -10.08 7.38 -12.63
N SER A 322 -10.16 8.01 -11.45
CA SER A 322 -8.98 8.38 -10.67
C SER A 322 -8.15 7.16 -10.27
N GLY A 323 -8.77 5.99 -10.07
CA GLY A 323 -8.09 4.77 -9.65
C GLY A 323 -7.72 4.71 -8.16
N PHE A 324 -8.06 5.73 -7.37
CA PHE A 324 -7.87 5.72 -5.92
C PHE A 324 -9.05 5.02 -5.25
N VAL A 325 -8.91 3.73 -5.00
CA VAL A 325 -9.95 2.91 -4.36
C VAL A 325 -10.41 3.50 -3.01
N PRO A 326 -9.52 3.92 -2.08
CA PRO A 326 -9.94 4.51 -0.82
C PRO A 326 -10.83 5.76 -0.99
N MET A 327 -10.58 6.57 -2.02
CA MET A 327 -11.36 7.80 -2.26
C MET A 327 -12.78 7.49 -2.73
N ARG A 328 -12.95 6.42 -3.51
CA ARG A 328 -14.26 5.93 -3.94
C ARG A 328 -15.06 5.35 -2.76
N ILE A 329 -14.41 4.54 -1.92
CA ILE A 329 -15.00 4.04 -0.66
C ILE A 329 -15.41 5.20 0.24
N TYR A 330 -14.55 6.21 0.39
CA TYR A 330 -14.85 7.38 1.21
C TYR A 330 -16.03 8.20 0.67
N ALA A 331 -16.16 8.35 -0.64
CA ALA A 331 -17.33 8.99 -1.24
C ALA A 331 -18.63 8.24 -0.94
N LEU A 332 -18.63 6.91 -1.04
CA LEU A 332 -19.79 6.09 -0.68
C LEU A 332 -20.12 6.23 0.81
N TYR A 333 -19.10 6.20 1.68
CA TYR A 333 -19.26 6.45 3.11
C TYR A 333 -19.95 7.81 3.37
N ARG A 334 -19.48 8.90 2.76
CA ARG A 334 -20.12 10.23 2.84
C ARG A 334 -21.58 10.21 2.39
N ILE A 335 -21.86 9.57 1.25
CA ILE A 335 -23.22 9.50 0.69
C ILE A 335 -24.16 8.74 1.64
N VAL A 336 -23.73 7.57 2.11
CA VAL A 336 -24.53 6.71 2.99
C VAL A 336 -24.81 7.40 4.32
N HIS A 337 -23.79 8.00 4.95
CA HIS A 337 -23.98 8.71 6.22
C HIS A 337 -24.88 9.94 6.09
N TYR A 338 -24.74 10.71 5.01
CA TYR A 338 -25.65 11.83 4.74
C TYR A 338 -27.10 11.36 4.52
N CYS A 339 -27.28 10.30 3.73
CA CYS A 339 -28.61 9.75 3.46
C CYS A 339 -29.25 9.17 4.74
N ASN A 340 -28.48 8.51 5.59
CA ASN A 340 -28.96 7.99 6.88
C ASN A 340 -29.52 9.11 7.77
N GLU A 341 -28.86 10.27 7.80
CA GLU A 341 -29.28 11.39 8.63
C GLU A 341 -30.47 12.15 8.03
N PHE A 342 -30.39 12.52 6.75
CA PHE A 342 -31.31 13.50 6.16
C PHE A 342 -32.35 12.91 5.21
N SER A 343 -32.18 11.67 4.76
CA SER A 343 -33.11 11.01 3.83
C SER A 343 -33.17 9.49 4.06
N PRO A 344 -33.41 9.04 5.32
CA PRO A 344 -33.42 7.63 5.65
C PRO A 344 -34.50 6.91 4.85
N GLN A 345 -34.23 5.66 4.49
CA GLN A 345 -35.16 4.78 3.75
C GLN A 345 -35.57 5.30 2.35
N SER A 346 -34.88 6.31 1.81
CA SER A 346 -35.06 6.72 0.41
C SER A 346 -34.50 5.67 -0.56
N ALA A 347 -34.99 5.65 -1.80
CA ALA A 347 -34.46 4.78 -2.84
C ALA A 347 -32.96 5.02 -3.11
N LEU A 348 -32.52 6.28 -3.02
CA LEU A 348 -31.09 6.63 -3.14
C LEU A 348 -30.28 6.11 -1.96
N HIS A 349 -30.82 6.20 -0.75
CA HIS A 349 -30.16 5.61 0.41
C HIS A 349 -29.91 4.11 0.20
N GLN A 350 -30.95 3.36 -0.19
CA GLN A 350 -30.83 1.91 -0.45
C GLN A 350 -29.80 1.64 -1.56
N LYS A 351 -29.90 2.35 -2.70
CA LYS A 351 -28.96 2.19 -3.83
C LYS A 351 -27.50 2.34 -3.40
N TYR A 352 -27.16 3.42 -2.69
CA TYR A 352 -25.77 3.70 -2.33
C TYR A 352 -25.29 2.88 -1.14
N ALA A 353 -26.19 2.49 -0.21
CA ALA A 353 -25.86 1.54 0.85
C ALA A 353 -25.51 0.17 0.27
N ASP A 354 -26.33 -0.37 -0.64
CA ASP A 354 -26.07 -1.65 -1.31
C ASP A 354 -24.76 -1.62 -2.12
N LEU A 355 -24.49 -0.50 -2.79
CA LEU A 355 -23.23 -0.30 -3.51
C LEU A 355 -22.03 -0.24 -2.56
N PHE A 356 -22.15 0.45 -1.44
CA PHE A 356 -21.10 0.53 -0.43
C PHE A 356 -20.77 -0.83 0.17
N GLU A 357 -21.79 -1.63 0.50
CA GLU A 357 -21.60 -2.99 1.01
C GLU A 357 -20.89 -3.88 -0.01
N ARG A 358 -21.31 -3.83 -1.27
CA ARG A 358 -20.69 -4.59 -2.36
C ARG A 358 -19.21 -4.23 -2.53
N GLU A 359 -18.86 -2.95 -2.54
CA GLU A 359 -17.46 -2.54 -2.73
C GLU A 359 -16.57 -2.97 -1.58
N LYS A 360 -17.08 -2.91 -0.34
CA LYS A 360 -16.39 -3.44 0.83
C LYS A 360 -16.18 -4.95 0.74
N GLU A 361 -17.19 -5.70 0.29
CA GLU A 361 -17.09 -7.15 0.10
C GLU A 361 -16.05 -7.53 -0.97
N GLU A 362 -16.13 -6.93 -2.17
CA GLU A 362 -15.22 -7.20 -3.29
C GLU A 362 -13.74 -6.96 -2.94
N ARG A 363 -13.48 -6.01 -2.04
CA ARG A 363 -12.11 -5.62 -1.61
C ARG A 363 -11.69 -6.28 -0.30
N GLY A 364 -12.49 -7.20 0.23
CA GLY A 364 -12.15 -7.97 1.43
C GLY A 364 -12.21 -7.17 2.73
N PHE A 365 -12.75 -5.95 2.74
CA PHE A 365 -12.88 -5.14 3.97
C PHE A 365 -13.69 -5.88 5.03
N HIS A 366 -14.80 -6.54 4.67
CA HIS A 366 -15.60 -7.34 5.62
C HIS A 366 -14.79 -8.45 6.30
N ARG A 367 -13.93 -9.13 5.54
CA ARG A 367 -13.11 -10.23 6.07
C ARG A 367 -11.97 -9.71 6.95
N LEU A 368 -11.44 -8.54 6.63
CA LEU A 368 -10.22 -8.00 7.21
C LEU A 368 -10.48 -6.93 8.29
N GLU A 369 -11.71 -6.43 8.45
CA GLU A 369 -12.03 -5.33 9.35
C GLU A 369 -11.60 -5.61 10.80
N GLN A 370 -11.92 -6.80 11.33
CA GLN A 370 -11.53 -7.16 12.69
C GLN A 370 -10.00 -7.23 12.85
N SER A 371 -9.30 -7.79 11.86
CA SER A 371 -7.84 -7.87 11.86
C SER A 371 -7.21 -6.47 11.80
N LEU A 372 -7.76 -5.60 10.95
CA LEU A 372 -7.36 -4.20 10.83
C LEU A 372 -7.54 -3.44 12.14
N GLU A 373 -8.71 -3.56 12.76
CA GLU A 373 -8.99 -2.92 14.05
C GLU A 373 -8.02 -3.42 15.13
N ASN A 374 -7.80 -4.73 15.22
CA ASN A 374 -6.87 -5.31 16.19
C ASN A 374 -5.44 -4.79 16.01
N VAL A 375 -4.94 -4.75 14.77
CA VAL A 375 -3.58 -4.25 14.47
C VAL A 375 -3.46 -2.78 14.87
N LEU A 376 -4.42 -1.94 14.48
CA LEU A 376 -4.40 -0.52 14.80
C LEU A 376 -4.48 -0.26 16.31
N MET A 377 -5.38 -0.95 17.02
CA MET A 377 -5.53 -0.80 18.47
C MET A 377 -4.30 -1.29 19.23
N ASN A 378 -3.67 -2.38 18.79
CA ASN A 378 -2.42 -2.87 19.40
C ASN A 378 -1.30 -1.83 19.32
N ILE A 379 -1.14 -1.16 18.18
CA ILE A 379 -0.12 -0.12 18.00
C ILE A 379 -0.41 1.09 18.91
N VAL A 380 -1.67 1.54 18.95
CA VAL A 380 -2.07 2.70 19.75
C VAL A 380 -1.98 2.45 21.27
N THR A 381 -2.17 1.21 21.71
CA THR A 381 -2.10 0.81 23.12
C THR A 381 -0.69 0.44 23.59
N ALA A 382 0.20 0.04 22.68
CA ALA A 382 1.59 -0.31 23.00
C ALA A 382 2.50 0.92 23.24
N LEU A 383 2.11 2.09 22.73
CA LEU A 383 2.75 3.39 22.90
C LEU A 383 2.00 4.22 23.95
#